data_AF-A0A968ZQE3-F1
#
_entry.id   AF-A0A968ZQE3-F1
#
_cell.length_a   1.000
_cell.length_b   1.000
_cell.length_c   1.000
_cell.angle_alpha   90.00
_cell.angle_beta   90.00
_cell.angle_gamma   90.00
#
_symmetry.space_group_name_H-M   'P 1'
#
loop_
_entity.id
_entity.type
_entity.pdbx_description
1 polymer ?
#
loop_
_entity_poly.entity_id
_entity_poly.type
_entity_poly.pdbx_seq_one_letter_code
_entity_poly.pdbx_strand_id
1 'polypeptide(L)'
;MGAIQTSFPPLLPVVSKAGGLQRQDFTSLSLAGWQQPYTDYLYSMAWFEGKLYCGTMRGSLIFIKLRNPPPQLKVYPVPIPDNPFSLDIRSQIWCYTPQTQQWQMVYQAPMVKGRFGERVPREVGYRGMAVFQGKSDEKPALYVSTLSPARSTGPIILRSLDGKTFEPVTDAGLGLGLEGLKSFRFLEIFKGKLYTSPIGGAQKSIDPTKFANSVVNSSTSPVVYESADPARGEWRPVSVPKFGDDNNTVVFYSTAFNGHLYASTFNVVSGFQIWKTKGEGEPPYEWTNVLRLGAYRGKFNQGVIWMCPFKGALYACTGIQDGGYDRKHKIGPAAGEVIRIYPDDSWDLVVGTARLTPQGLKVPTSGLTPGFDNFFNGYLWQMSVHDDWLYLGTMDWSVYLRYALIENWPPFLRNLFVDSEGGVEAVIAKEGGCDLWKTQDGDHWEPVTITGFENPYNCGIRKLLSTPMGLAVGTVNPFGPVVAKEKNGQWEYVPNPRGGAEVWLGQTPADRRAFDNTSANR
;
A
#
# COMPACT_ATOMS: atom_id res chain seq x y z
N MET A 1 24.14 -30.06 34.49
CA MET A 1 23.00 -30.28 33.58
C MET A 1 21.82 -29.51 34.13
N GLY A 2 21.47 -28.36 33.54
CA GLY A 2 20.31 -27.56 33.95
C GLY A 2 19.58 -27.14 32.69
N ALA A 3 18.42 -27.73 32.44
CA ALA A 3 17.60 -27.45 31.28
C ALA A 3 16.87 -26.12 31.48
N ILE A 4 17.07 -25.17 30.56
CA ILE A 4 16.32 -23.93 30.48
C ILE A 4 14.96 -24.28 29.87
N GLN A 5 13.89 -24.23 30.68
CA GLN A 5 12.51 -24.31 30.20
C GLN A 5 12.14 -23.01 29.50
N THR A 6 12.03 -23.05 28.17
CA THR A 6 11.36 -22.02 27.38
C THR A 6 9.86 -22.27 27.42
N SER A 7 9.13 -21.60 28.30
CA SER A 7 7.66 -21.60 28.29
C SER A 7 7.17 -20.60 27.23
N PHE A 8 6.67 -21.11 26.10
CA PHE A 8 5.80 -20.32 25.24
C PHE A 8 4.45 -20.13 25.95
N PRO A 9 3.80 -18.95 25.86
CA PRO A 9 2.43 -18.82 26.33
C PRO A 9 1.53 -19.79 25.52
N PRO A 10 0.54 -20.42 26.14
CA PRO A 10 -0.35 -21.33 25.43
C PRO A 10 -1.10 -20.54 24.36
N LEU A 11 -0.95 -20.97 23.10
CA LEU A 11 -1.85 -20.60 22.02
C LEU A 11 -3.26 -21.05 22.44
N LEU A 12 -4.11 -20.10 22.81
CA LEU A 12 -5.54 -20.38 22.94
C LEU A 12 -6.02 -20.89 21.57
N PRO A 13 -6.75 -22.01 21.51
CA PRO A 13 -7.28 -22.51 20.25
C PRO A 13 -8.31 -21.49 19.75
N VAL A 14 -7.97 -20.79 18.66
CA VAL A 14 -8.94 -20.01 17.90
C VAL A 14 -9.87 -21.04 17.26
N VAL A 15 -11.09 -21.14 17.79
CA VAL A 15 -12.16 -21.93 17.17
C VAL A 15 -12.43 -21.27 15.83
N SER A 16 -11.95 -21.87 14.73
CA SER A 16 -12.24 -21.39 13.38
C SER A 16 -13.74 -21.37 13.18
N LYS A 17 -14.34 -20.18 13.09
CA LYS A 17 -15.75 -20.06 12.74
C LYS A 17 -15.92 -20.43 11.27
N ALA A 18 -16.95 -21.22 10.99
CA ALA A 18 -17.33 -21.53 9.61
C ALA A 18 -17.57 -20.22 8.83
N GLY A 19 -16.77 -19.98 7.79
CA GLY A 19 -17.05 -18.97 6.75
C GLY A 19 -16.24 -17.67 6.75
N GLY A 20 -15.37 -17.37 7.72
CA GLY A 20 -14.59 -16.11 7.74
C GLY A 20 -15.44 -14.83 7.85
N LEU A 21 -14.83 -13.65 7.88
CA LEU A 21 -15.54 -12.36 8.02
C LEU A 21 -16.35 -12.03 6.77
N GLN A 22 -17.58 -11.56 6.96
CA GLN A 22 -18.50 -11.07 5.92
C GLN A 22 -18.71 -9.56 6.06
N ARG A 23 -19.31 -8.88 5.07
CA ARG A 23 -19.59 -7.42 5.14
C ARG A 23 -20.18 -6.98 6.47
N GLN A 24 -21.17 -7.72 6.97
CA GLN A 24 -21.91 -7.41 8.20
C GLN A 24 -21.04 -7.42 9.47
N ASP A 25 -19.87 -8.07 9.43
CA ASP A 25 -18.92 -8.10 10.55
C ASP A 25 -18.04 -6.85 10.60
N PHE A 26 -18.09 -5.97 9.59
CA PHE A 26 -17.29 -4.75 9.52
C PHE A 26 -18.05 -3.51 10.00
N THR A 27 -17.46 -2.85 10.99
CA THR A 27 -17.93 -1.56 11.53
C THR A 27 -16.89 -0.47 11.33
N SER A 28 -17.32 0.76 11.06
CA SER A 28 -16.40 1.88 10.88
C SER A 28 -15.86 2.35 12.23
N LEU A 29 -14.54 2.41 12.37
CA LEU A 29 -13.86 3.07 13.49
C LEU A 29 -13.62 4.55 13.23
N SER A 30 -13.45 4.95 11.96
CA SER A 30 -13.28 6.34 11.56
C SER A 30 -13.76 6.55 10.13
N LEU A 31 -14.36 7.71 9.86
CA LEU A 31 -14.84 8.13 8.54
C LEU A 31 -14.23 9.49 8.19
N ALA A 32 -14.21 9.80 6.88
CA ALA A 32 -13.88 11.11 6.34
C ALA A 32 -12.53 11.68 6.85
N GLY A 33 -11.52 10.80 7.00
CA GLY A 33 -10.18 11.19 7.42
C GLY A 33 -10.13 11.87 8.80
N TRP A 34 -10.92 11.40 9.78
CA TRP A 34 -11.07 12.05 11.09
C TRP A 34 -11.55 13.50 11.01
N GLN A 35 -12.33 13.83 9.97
CA GLN A 35 -12.76 15.19 9.64
C GLN A 35 -11.59 16.16 9.39
N GLN A 36 -10.39 15.62 9.11
CA GLN A 36 -9.24 16.41 8.70
C GLN A 36 -9.23 16.47 7.17
N PRO A 37 -9.38 17.67 6.57
CA PRO A 37 -9.32 17.82 5.12
C PRO A 37 -8.06 17.19 4.52
N TYR A 38 -8.21 16.59 3.34
CA TYR A 38 -7.12 15.97 2.58
C TYR A 38 -6.45 14.77 3.25
N THR A 39 -6.94 14.26 4.38
CA THR A 39 -6.50 12.98 4.94
C THR A 39 -7.15 11.86 4.15
N ASP A 40 -6.49 11.43 3.07
CA ASP A 40 -7.10 10.66 1.99
C ASP A 40 -6.55 9.25 1.82
N TYR A 41 -5.55 8.86 2.61
CA TYR A 41 -4.84 7.62 2.42
C TYR A 41 -4.40 7.00 3.74
N LEU A 42 -4.85 5.77 4.04
CA LEU A 42 -4.28 4.97 5.13
C LEU A 42 -3.05 4.21 4.60
N TYR A 43 -1.86 4.81 4.65
CA TYR A 43 -0.66 4.20 4.09
C TYR A 43 -0.17 2.97 4.87
N SER A 44 -0.21 3.06 6.20
CA SER A 44 0.33 2.03 7.09
C SER A 44 -0.52 1.88 8.35
N MET A 45 -0.45 0.69 8.95
CA MET A 45 -1.03 0.40 10.25
C MET A 45 -0.08 -0.50 11.03
N ALA A 46 -0.11 -0.40 12.36
CA ALA A 46 0.56 -1.33 13.26
C ALA A 46 -0.24 -1.50 14.56
N TRP A 47 -0.16 -2.69 15.15
CA TRP A 47 -0.63 -2.93 16.50
C TRP A 47 0.55 -2.81 17.45
N PHE A 48 0.51 -1.84 18.36
CA PHE A 48 1.61 -1.56 19.27
C PHE A 48 1.05 -1.22 20.65
N GLU A 49 1.61 -1.85 21.70
CA GLU A 49 1.19 -1.66 23.09
C GLU A 49 -0.35 -1.70 23.31
N GLY A 50 -1.03 -2.64 22.65
CA GLY A 50 -2.48 -2.84 22.80
C GLY A 50 -3.36 -1.84 22.04
N LYS A 51 -2.78 -1.06 21.13
CA LYS A 51 -3.47 0.00 20.38
C LYS A 51 -3.23 -0.13 18.89
N LEU A 52 -4.17 0.39 18.10
CA LEU A 52 -4.07 0.46 16.64
C LEU A 52 -3.50 1.82 16.24
N TYR A 53 -2.36 1.80 15.54
CA TYR A 53 -1.73 2.97 14.96
C TYR A 53 -1.99 3.03 13.46
N CYS A 54 -2.28 4.23 12.96
CA CYS A 54 -2.59 4.50 11.56
C CYS A 54 -1.72 5.66 11.04
N GLY A 55 -0.89 5.36 10.04
CA GLY A 55 -0.08 6.36 9.34
C GLY A 55 -0.78 6.83 8.07
N THR A 56 -0.99 8.15 7.94
CA THR A 56 -1.72 8.73 6.81
C THR A 56 -0.80 9.07 5.62
N MET A 57 -1.37 9.30 4.43
CA MET A 57 -0.92 10.33 3.49
C MET A 57 -1.92 11.47 3.52
N ARG A 58 -1.48 12.67 3.17
CA ARG A 58 -2.41 13.78 2.95
C ARG A 58 -2.19 14.44 1.59
N GLY A 59 -3.28 14.69 0.87
CA GLY A 59 -3.27 15.43 -0.39
C GLY A 59 -2.73 14.63 -1.58
N SER A 60 -3.05 13.35 -1.71
CA SER A 60 -2.59 12.50 -2.80
C SER A 60 -2.91 13.06 -4.21
N LEU A 61 -4.12 13.63 -4.42
CA LEU A 61 -4.47 14.28 -5.68
C LEU A 61 -3.62 15.53 -5.94
N ILE A 62 -3.19 16.26 -4.91
CA ILE A 62 -2.25 17.39 -5.07
C ILE A 62 -0.97 16.92 -5.77
N PHE A 63 -0.39 15.83 -5.33
CA PHE A 63 0.82 15.30 -5.98
C PHE A 63 0.55 14.74 -7.37
N ILE A 64 -0.67 14.28 -7.66
CA ILE A 64 -1.07 13.85 -9.00
C ILE A 64 -1.21 15.04 -9.95
N LYS A 65 -1.83 16.16 -9.52
CA LYS A 65 -1.96 17.40 -10.30
C LYS A 65 -0.60 17.95 -10.73
N LEU A 66 0.40 17.82 -9.86
CA LEU A 66 1.75 18.37 -10.07
C LEU A 66 2.66 17.47 -10.92
N ARG A 67 2.19 16.30 -11.37
CA ARG A 67 2.99 15.41 -12.24
C ARG A 67 3.31 16.11 -13.56
N ASN A 68 4.33 15.60 -14.25
CA ASN A 68 4.73 16.09 -15.56
C ASN A 68 4.70 14.95 -16.61
N PRO A 69 3.84 15.03 -17.65
CA PRO A 69 2.75 16.02 -17.78
C PRO A 69 1.67 15.82 -16.71
N PRO A 70 0.89 16.87 -16.39
CA PRO A 70 -0.26 16.72 -15.49
C PRO A 70 -1.34 15.82 -16.12
N PRO A 71 -2.21 15.20 -15.32
CA PRO A 71 -3.31 14.40 -15.85
C PRO A 71 -4.25 15.28 -16.69
N GLN A 72 -4.67 14.77 -17.84
CA GLN A 72 -5.67 15.41 -18.69
C GLN A 72 -7.06 14.96 -18.24
N LEU A 73 -7.83 15.89 -17.66
CA LEU A 73 -9.16 15.66 -17.11
C LEU A 73 -10.10 16.77 -17.57
N LYS A 74 -11.41 16.49 -17.65
CA LYS A 74 -12.46 17.48 -17.96
C LYS A 74 -12.51 18.60 -16.92
N VAL A 75 -12.40 18.20 -15.65
CA VAL A 75 -12.28 19.05 -14.48
C VAL A 75 -11.39 18.34 -13.47
N TYR A 76 -10.71 19.09 -12.61
CA TYR A 76 -9.96 18.46 -11.55
C TYR A 76 -10.91 18.00 -10.42
N PRO A 77 -10.77 16.77 -9.86
CA PRO A 77 -11.79 16.22 -8.96
C PRO A 77 -12.00 16.97 -7.66
N VAL A 78 -10.98 17.68 -7.18
CA VAL A 78 -10.99 18.46 -5.94
C VAL A 78 -10.37 19.85 -6.19
N PRO A 79 -10.77 20.90 -5.48
CA PRO A 79 -10.17 22.21 -5.67
C PRO A 79 -8.74 22.19 -5.11
N ILE A 80 -7.77 22.62 -5.91
CA ILE A 80 -6.36 22.68 -5.51
C ILE A 80 -5.82 24.06 -5.86
N PRO A 81 -5.34 24.84 -4.86
CA PRO A 81 -4.76 26.15 -5.10
C PRO A 81 -3.51 26.05 -5.96
N ASP A 82 -3.10 27.15 -6.58
CA ASP A 82 -1.90 27.20 -7.43
C ASP A 82 -0.64 26.83 -6.65
N ASN A 83 -0.53 27.31 -5.41
CA ASN A 83 0.49 26.86 -4.47
C ASN A 83 -0.05 25.74 -3.58
N PRO A 84 0.29 24.46 -3.84
CA PRO A 84 -0.18 23.32 -3.05
C PRO A 84 0.26 23.35 -1.58
N PHE A 85 1.39 23.99 -1.28
CA PHE A 85 1.94 24.08 0.08
C PHE A 85 1.27 25.17 0.92
N SER A 86 0.28 25.89 0.36
CA SER A 86 -0.63 26.74 1.14
C SER A 86 -1.64 25.93 1.96
N LEU A 87 -1.86 24.67 1.60
CA LEU A 87 -2.69 23.73 2.36
C LEU A 87 -1.84 23.06 3.44
N ASP A 88 -2.42 22.84 4.63
CA ASP A 88 -1.79 21.98 5.63
C ASP A 88 -1.92 20.51 5.19
N ILE A 89 -0.88 20.00 4.55
CA ILE A 89 -0.74 18.60 4.11
C ILE A 89 0.28 17.83 4.96
N ARG A 90 0.58 18.30 6.18
CA ARG A 90 1.48 17.61 7.12
C ARG A 90 0.85 16.28 7.53
N SER A 91 1.54 15.19 7.26
CA SER A 91 1.05 13.84 7.57
C SER A 91 0.84 13.64 9.08
N GLN A 92 -0.09 12.75 9.43
CA GLN A 92 -0.48 12.46 10.80
C GLN A 92 -0.32 10.96 11.14
N ILE A 93 -0.08 10.67 12.42
CA ILE A 93 -0.21 9.34 13.00
C ILE A 93 -1.37 9.40 14.00
N TRP A 94 -2.36 8.55 13.78
CA TRP A 94 -3.54 8.40 14.63
C TRP A 94 -3.45 7.11 15.42
N CYS A 95 -3.84 7.15 16.69
CA CYS A 95 -3.84 6.03 17.61
C CYS A 95 -5.27 5.79 18.10
N TYR A 96 -5.78 4.58 17.96
CA TYR A 96 -7.04 4.14 18.54
C TYR A 96 -6.77 3.31 19.78
N THR A 97 -7.37 3.71 20.90
CA THR A 97 -7.33 2.96 22.16
C THR A 97 -8.63 2.15 22.30
N PRO A 98 -8.59 0.81 22.19
CA PRO A 98 -9.80 -0.01 22.23
C PRO A 98 -10.62 0.15 23.52
N GLN A 99 -9.94 0.28 24.66
CA GLN A 99 -10.58 0.35 25.98
C GLN A 99 -11.46 1.59 26.13
N THR A 100 -11.03 2.73 25.56
CA THR A 100 -11.79 3.98 25.60
C THR A 100 -12.59 4.23 24.33
N GLN A 101 -12.35 3.42 23.29
CA GLN A 101 -12.89 3.61 21.93
C GLN A 101 -12.61 4.99 21.34
N GLN A 102 -11.48 5.61 21.73
CA GLN A 102 -11.11 6.96 21.32
C GLN A 102 -9.92 6.96 20.37
N TRP A 103 -9.98 7.90 19.43
CA TRP A 103 -8.86 8.26 18.56
C TRP A 103 -8.10 9.45 19.14
N GLN A 104 -6.77 9.41 19.03
CA GLN A 104 -5.87 10.51 19.31
C GLN A 104 -4.87 10.68 18.18
N MET A 105 -4.69 11.90 17.67
CA MET A 105 -3.55 12.23 16.82
C MET A 105 -2.30 12.32 17.71
N VAL A 106 -1.44 11.32 17.63
CA VAL A 106 -0.24 11.22 18.47
C VAL A 106 0.98 11.87 17.83
N TYR A 107 0.96 12.08 16.51
CA TYR A 107 2.05 12.74 15.81
C TYR A 107 1.54 13.50 14.58
N GLN A 108 2.13 14.67 14.34
CA GLN A 108 1.98 15.42 13.11
C GLN A 108 3.37 15.82 12.60
N ALA A 109 3.60 15.69 11.30
CA ALA A 109 4.85 16.08 10.68
C ALA A 109 5.19 17.55 10.99
N PRO A 110 6.44 17.90 11.32
CA PRO A 110 6.83 19.29 11.51
C PRO A 110 6.93 20.04 10.18
N MET A 111 6.89 21.37 10.25
CA MET A 111 7.31 22.24 9.15
C MET A 111 8.81 22.46 9.23
N VAL A 112 9.52 22.27 8.12
CA VAL A 112 10.97 22.48 8.00
C VAL A 112 11.29 23.51 6.93
N LYS A 113 12.53 24.00 6.93
CA LYS A 113 13.06 24.79 5.82
C LYS A 113 13.32 23.84 4.64
N GLY A 114 12.63 24.07 3.54
CA GLY A 114 12.77 23.32 2.30
C GLY A 114 14.05 23.66 1.54
N ARG A 115 14.27 22.93 0.45
CA ARG A 115 15.49 23.02 -0.39
C ARG A 115 15.71 24.41 -1.00
N PHE A 116 14.66 25.22 -1.17
CA PHE A 116 14.75 26.59 -1.70
C PHE A 116 14.42 27.66 -0.65
N GLY A 117 14.46 27.30 0.63
CA GLY A 117 14.28 28.24 1.74
C GLY A 117 12.84 28.46 2.19
N GLU A 118 11.84 27.95 1.46
CA GLU A 118 10.45 27.99 1.87
C GLU A 118 10.16 27.13 3.12
N ARG A 119 9.03 27.36 3.78
CA ARG A 119 8.50 26.44 4.81
C ARG A 119 7.69 25.33 4.13
N VAL A 120 8.08 24.08 4.30
CA VAL A 120 7.38 22.89 3.76
C VAL A 120 7.17 21.83 4.84
N PRO A 121 6.15 20.97 4.71
CA PRO A 121 6.00 19.80 5.56
C PRO A 121 7.20 18.87 5.38
N ARG A 122 7.77 18.38 6.49
CA ARG A 122 8.87 17.41 6.41
C ARG A 122 8.40 16.10 5.79
N GLU A 123 7.22 15.64 6.21
CA GLU A 123 6.50 14.48 5.68
C GLU A 123 5.08 14.82 5.22
N VAL A 124 4.67 14.16 4.14
CA VAL A 124 3.31 14.16 3.59
C VAL A 124 2.70 12.75 3.58
N GLY A 125 3.46 11.75 4.02
CA GLY A 125 2.92 10.43 4.34
C GLY A 125 3.81 9.61 5.29
N TYR A 126 3.22 8.62 5.95
CA TYR A 126 3.92 7.58 6.72
C TYR A 126 3.64 6.23 6.05
N ARG A 127 4.61 5.72 5.28
CA ARG A 127 4.39 4.67 4.26
C ARG A 127 4.44 3.26 4.81
N GLY A 128 5.25 3.03 5.84
CA GLY A 128 5.44 1.73 6.47
C GLY A 128 5.52 1.88 7.98
N MET A 129 5.01 0.89 8.70
CA MET A 129 5.10 0.76 10.15
C MET A 129 5.48 -0.67 10.49
N ALA A 130 6.40 -0.85 11.43
CA ALA A 130 6.78 -2.16 11.95
C ALA A 130 7.10 -2.04 13.44
N VAL A 131 6.70 -3.04 14.23
CA VAL A 131 7.14 -3.17 15.62
C VAL A 131 8.39 -4.05 15.61
N PHE A 132 9.53 -3.48 15.98
CA PHE A 132 10.82 -4.14 15.94
C PHE A 132 11.65 -3.74 17.15
N GLN A 133 12.53 -4.62 17.61
CA GLN A 133 13.50 -4.32 18.66
C GLN A 133 14.90 -4.44 18.07
N GLY A 134 15.51 -3.29 17.77
CA GLY A 134 16.92 -3.21 17.37
C GLY A 134 17.83 -3.56 18.54
N LYS A 135 19.11 -3.84 18.25
CA LYS A 135 20.09 -4.23 19.28
C LYS A 135 20.22 -3.23 20.43
N SER A 136 20.10 -1.93 20.15
CA SER A 136 20.17 -0.88 21.17
C SER A 136 18.81 -0.47 21.74
N ASP A 137 17.71 -1.05 21.27
CA ASP A 137 16.38 -0.76 21.82
C ASP A 137 16.17 -1.49 23.15
N GLU A 138 15.77 -0.75 24.18
CA GLU A 138 15.45 -1.29 25.51
C GLU A 138 14.21 -2.21 25.51
N LYS A 139 13.29 -2.01 24.57
CA LYS A 139 12.06 -2.79 24.37
C LYS A 139 11.61 -2.67 22.91
N PRO A 140 10.65 -3.49 22.43
CA PRO A 140 10.10 -3.33 21.09
C PRO A 140 9.60 -1.90 20.86
N ALA A 141 10.00 -1.32 19.72
CA ALA A 141 9.68 0.04 19.33
C ALA A 141 8.84 0.05 18.04
N LEU A 142 8.02 1.08 17.88
CA LEU A 142 7.33 1.36 16.62
C LEU A 142 8.24 2.15 15.68
N TYR A 143 8.66 1.52 14.59
CA TYR A 143 9.41 2.15 13.52
C TYR A 143 8.48 2.58 12.38
N VAL A 144 8.73 3.76 11.81
CA VAL A 144 7.89 4.35 10.76
C VAL A 144 8.75 4.88 9.62
N SER A 145 8.48 4.43 8.39
CA SER A 145 9.14 4.99 7.20
C SER A 145 8.32 6.14 6.61
N THR A 146 8.99 7.21 6.20
CA THR A 146 8.30 8.44 5.78
C THR A 146 8.20 8.59 4.26
N LEU A 147 7.26 9.43 3.82
CA LEU A 147 7.16 9.99 2.47
C LEU A 147 7.33 11.51 2.58
N SER A 148 8.41 12.01 2.02
CA SER A 148 8.79 13.41 1.99
C SER A 148 8.41 14.04 0.63
N PRO A 149 7.87 15.27 0.60
CA PRO A 149 7.64 15.97 -0.66
C PRO A 149 8.99 16.35 -1.30
N ALA A 150 9.01 16.53 -2.62
CA ALA A 150 10.24 16.80 -3.37
C ALA A 150 11.04 18.01 -2.87
N ARG A 151 10.34 19.00 -2.30
CA ARG A 151 10.90 20.25 -1.80
C ARG A 151 11.47 20.15 -0.38
N SER A 152 11.19 19.06 0.33
CA SER A 152 11.68 18.82 1.70
C SER A 152 13.06 18.15 1.71
N THR A 153 13.59 17.87 2.89
CA THR A 153 14.94 17.36 3.14
C THR A 153 15.13 15.90 2.69
N GLY A 154 14.05 15.13 2.52
CA GLY A 154 14.09 13.73 2.12
C GLY A 154 13.51 12.79 3.18
N PRO A 155 13.40 11.49 2.87
CA PRO A 155 12.78 10.52 3.77
C PRO A 155 13.73 10.11 4.89
N ILE A 156 13.14 9.82 6.04
CA ILE A 156 13.78 9.36 7.27
C ILE A 156 13.03 8.15 7.84
N ILE A 157 13.63 7.48 8.80
CA ILE A 157 12.96 6.53 9.68
C ILE A 157 12.70 7.21 11.02
N LEU A 158 11.47 7.12 11.51
CA LEU A 158 11.09 7.51 12.86
C LEU A 158 11.05 6.28 13.76
N ARG A 159 11.31 6.48 15.05
CA ARG A 159 11.15 5.48 16.12
C ARG A 159 10.30 6.06 17.25
N SER A 160 9.50 5.21 17.88
CA SER A 160 8.77 5.53 19.11
C SER A 160 8.76 4.35 20.07
N LEU A 161 9.16 4.58 21.32
CA LEU A 161 9.13 3.57 22.39
C LEU A 161 7.81 3.57 23.16
N ASP A 162 7.06 4.66 23.14
CA ASP A 162 5.83 4.88 23.94
C ASP A 162 4.59 5.09 23.06
N GLY A 163 4.77 5.10 21.74
CA GLY A 163 3.72 5.39 20.76
C GLY A 163 3.19 6.82 20.83
N LYS A 164 3.89 7.75 21.48
CA LYS A 164 3.51 9.17 21.64
C LYS A 164 4.63 10.10 21.18
N THR A 165 5.86 9.75 21.51
CA THR A 165 7.06 10.49 21.16
C THR A 165 7.72 9.82 19.96
N PHE A 166 7.81 10.53 18.84
CA PHE A 166 8.41 10.02 17.60
C PHE A 166 9.66 10.83 17.26
N GLU A 167 10.81 10.16 17.22
CA GLU A 167 12.10 10.76 16.91
C GLU A 167 12.71 10.21 15.61
N PRO A 168 13.36 11.05 14.79
CA PRO A 168 14.19 10.58 13.69
C PRO A 168 15.37 9.75 14.20
N VAL A 169 15.58 8.58 13.60
CA VAL A 169 16.74 7.70 13.91
C VAL A 169 17.69 7.55 12.73
N THR A 170 17.41 8.25 11.64
CA THR A 170 18.28 8.34 10.47
C THR A 170 18.27 9.77 9.94
N ASP A 171 19.40 10.22 9.40
CA ASP A 171 19.42 11.31 8.44
C ASP A 171 18.68 10.94 7.15
N ALA A 172 18.39 11.94 6.32
CA ALA A 172 17.71 11.72 5.05
C ALA A 172 18.46 10.68 4.19
N GLY A 173 17.71 9.74 3.61
CA GLY A 173 18.30 8.68 2.78
C GLY A 173 19.15 7.68 3.56
N LEU A 174 18.74 7.36 4.79
CA LEU A 174 19.40 6.40 5.71
C LEU A 174 20.80 6.86 6.18
N GLY A 175 21.15 8.15 6.03
CA GLY A 175 22.49 8.65 6.37
C GLY A 175 23.59 8.22 5.40
N LEU A 176 23.24 7.64 4.25
CA LEU A 176 24.19 7.08 3.28
C LEU A 176 24.54 8.04 2.14
N GLY A 177 24.23 9.33 2.27
CA GLY A 177 24.46 10.33 1.21
C GLY A 177 23.58 10.14 -0.02
N LEU A 178 22.45 9.43 0.10
CA LEU A 178 21.55 9.15 -1.02
C LEU A 178 20.67 10.36 -1.35
N GLU A 179 20.89 10.95 -2.52
CA GLU A 179 20.15 12.13 -2.96
C GLU A 179 18.87 11.81 -3.78
N GLY A 180 17.93 12.75 -3.77
CA GLY A 180 16.72 12.70 -4.59
C GLY A 180 15.65 11.71 -4.13
N LEU A 181 15.88 11.03 -3.01
CA LEU A 181 14.93 10.11 -2.40
C LEU A 181 13.71 10.84 -1.84
N LYS A 182 12.58 10.15 -1.84
CA LYS A 182 11.29 10.64 -1.34
C LYS A 182 10.66 9.74 -0.30
N SER A 183 10.91 8.44 -0.33
CA SER A 183 10.32 7.51 0.63
C SER A 183 11.11 6.23 0.74
N PHE A 184 10.72 5.37 1.68
CA PHE A 184 11.10 3.98 1.73
C PHE A 184 9.86 3.08 1.59
N ARG A 185 9.96 2.04 0.78
CA ARG A 185 8.80 1.28 0.28
C ARG A 185 8.10 0.43 1.33
N PHE A 186 8.87 -0.18 2.23
CA PHE A 186 8.40 -1.13 3.23
C PHE A 186 9.31 -1.10 4.47
N LEU A 187 8.86 -1.70 5.55
CA LEU A 187 9.69 -2.06 6.71
C LEU A 187 9.38 -3.53 7.00
N GLU A 188 10.28 -4.42 6.62
CA GLU A 188 10.07 -5.88 6.73
C GLU A 188 11.06 -6.48 7.73
N ILE A 189 10.60 -7.37 8.59
CA ILE A 189 11.44 -8.03 9.59
C ILE A 189 11.82 -9.41 9.09
N PHE A 190 13.11 -9.72 9.07
CA PHE A 190 13.60 -11.05 8.73
C PHE A 190 14.87 -11.36 9.50
N LYS A 191 14.93 -12.55 10.11
CA LYS A 191 16.10 -13.04 10.89
C LYS A 191 16.71 -11.99 11.84
N GLY A 192 15.85 -11.31 12.61
CA GLY A 192 16.27 -10.34 13.63
C GLY A 192 16.80 -9.01 13.07
N LYS A 193 16.50 -8.69 11.82
CA LYS A 193 16.87 -7.42 11.17
C LYS A 193 15.66 -6.77 10.51
N LEU A 194 15.74 -5.46 10.34
CA LEU A 194 14.77 -4.65 9.61
C LEU A 194 15.28 -4.35 8.20
N TYR A 195 14.42 -4.53 7.20
CA TYR A 195 14.73 -4.34 5.79
C TYR A 195 13.88 -3.25 5.16
N THR A 196 14.47 -2.52 4.21
CA THR A 196 13.76 -1.53 3.41
C THR A 196 14.38 -1.35 2.02
N SER A 197 13.73 -0.55 1.17
CA SER A 197 14.31 -0.04 -0.07
C SER A 197 13.84 1.40 -0.31
N PRO A 198 14.75 2.31 -0.69
CA PRO A 198 14.40 3.68 -0.99
C PRO A 198 13.73 3.81 -2.36
N ILE A 199 12.93 4.85 -2.49
CA ILE A 199 12.32 5.31 -3.74
C ILE A 199 12.42 6.83 -3.86
N GLY A 200 12.54 7.30 -5.10
CA GLY A 200 12.69 8.69 -5.48
C GLY A 200 13.86 8.79 -6.45
N GLY A 201 13.69 9.54 -7.53
CA GLY A 201 14.73 9.72 -8.54
C GLY A 201 14.78 11.16 -8.99
N ALA A 202 15.96 11.77 -8.89
CA ALA A 202 16.22 13.15 -9.28
C ALA A 202 16.27 13.28 -10.82
N GLN A 203 15.59 14.28 -11.36
CA GLN A 203 16.26 15.14 -12.34
C GLN A 203 17.28 15.98 -11.56
N LYS A 204 18.51 16.09 -12.06
CA LYS A 204 19.65 16.81 -11.41
C LYS A 204 19.35 18.27 -11.05
N SER A 205 18.25 18.84 -11.55
CA SER A 205 17.68 20.10 -11.09
C SER A 205 16.21 19.90 -10.73
N ILE A 206 15.87 20.15 -9.45
CA ILE A 206 14.50 20.51 -9.12
C ILE A 206 14.36 21.96 -9.58
N ASP A 207 13.54 22.17 -10.62
CA ASP A 207 13.19 23.50 -11.07
C ASP A 207 12.48 24.23 -9.91
N PRO A 208 13.01 25.35 -9.40
CA PRO A 208 12.42 26.05 -8.24
C PRO A 208 11.00 26.53 -8.51
N THR A 209 10.60 26.65 -9.78
CA THR A 209 9.25 27.02 -10.24
C THR A 209 8.29 25.83 -10.29
N LYS A 210 8.78 24.58 -10.19
CA LYS A 210 7.95 23.37 -10.24
C LYS A 210 7.81 22.71 -8.88
N PHE A 211 6.58 22.37 -8.51
CA PHE A 211 6.27 21.75 -7.20
C PHE A 211 6.41 20.21 -7.19
N ALA A 212 6.55 19.55 -8.36
CA ALA A 212 6.94 18.14 -8.43
C ALA A 212 7.73 17.81 -9.71
N ASN A 213 8.90 17.17 -9.55
CA ASN A 213 9.74 16.68 -10.65
C ASN A 213 10.17 15.23 -10.39
N SER A 214 9.24 14.26 -10.34
CA SER A 214 9.64 12.85 -10.20
C SER A 214 8.97 11.93 -11.19
N VAL A 215 9.79 11.05 -11.77
CA VAL A 215 9.33 9.83 -12.44
C VAL A 215 8.67 8.94 -11.38
N VAL A 216 7.42 8.56 -11.63
CA VAL A 216 6.67 7.61 -10.78
C VAL A 216 7.40 6.27 -10.77
N ASN A 217 7.43 5.59 -9.61
CA ASN A 217 8.06 4.27 -9.46
C ASN A 217 9.50 4.20 -10.02
N SER A 218 10.33 5.17 -9.62
CA SER A 218 11.76 5.22 -9.95
C SER A 218 12.59 5.51 -8.70
N SER A 219 13.78 4.91 -8.61
CA SER A 219 14.74 5.11 -7.53
C SER A 219 16.13 5.42 -8.08
N THR A 220 16.85 6.36 -7.47
CA THR A 220 18.31 6.54 -7.65
C THR A 220 19.11 5.43 -6.97
N SER A 221 18.51 4.68 -6.04
CA SER A 221 19.13 3.52 -5.39
C SER A 221 18.12 2.35 -5.27
N PRO A 222 17.85 1.62 -6.35
CA PRO A 222 17.01 0.42 -6.33
C PRO A 222 17.80 -0.77 -5.73
N VAL A 223 17.96 -0.73 -4.40
CA VAL A 223 18.75 -1.67 -3.59
C VAL A 223 17.97 -2.02 -2.33
N VAL A 224 18.08 -3.27 -1.87
CA VAL A 224 17.60 -3.69 -0.54
C VAL A 224 18.62 -3.26 0.51
N TYR A 225 18.17 -2.61 1.58
CA TYR A 225 18.97 -2.25 2.75
C TYR A 225 18.50 -3.01 3.98
N GLU A 226 19.43 -3.33 4.87
CA GLU A 226 19.15 -3.95 6.17
C GLU A 226 19.74 -3.13 7.32
N SER A 227 19.16 -3.32 8.50
CA SER A 227 19.72 -2.86 9.77
C SER A 227 19.35 -3.82 10.90
N ALA A 228 20.33 -4.18 11.73
CA ALA A 228 20.09 -4.88 12.99
C ALA A 228 19.89 -3.89 14.16
N ASP A 229 20.23 -2.61 13.95
CA ASP A 229 20.11 -1.56 14.96
C ASP A 229 19.66 -0.23 14.33
N PRO A 230 18.39 -0.14 13.86
CA PRO A 230 17.91 1.05 13.16
C PRO A 230 17.87 2.28 14.05
N ALA A 231 17.82 2.10 15.38
CA ALA A 231 17.90 3.16 16.37
C ALA A 231 19.21 3.97 16.28
N ARG A 232 20.30 3.34 15.84
CA ARG A 232 21.61 3.98 15.61
C ARG A 232 21.82 4.42 14.17
N GLY A 233 20.83 4.26 13.31
CA GLY A 233 20.94 4.57 11.89
C GLY A 233 21.88 3.65 11.10
N GLU A 234 22.21 2.47 11.62
CA GLU A 234 23.16 1.54 11.00
C GLU A 234 22.51 0.75 9.85
N TRP A 235 22.44 1.37 8.67
CA TRP A 235 21.90 0.74 7.46
C TRP A 235 23.01 0.36 6.47
N ARG A 236 22.87 -0.80 5.82
CA ARG A 236 23.80 -1.25 4.77
C ARG A 236 23.08 -1.91 3.60
N PRO A 237 23.58 -1.77 2.36
CA PRO A 237 23.02 -2.44 1.20
C PRO A 237 23.27 -3.95 1.25
N VAL A 238 22.30 -4.75 0.81
CA VAL A 238 22.35 -6.22 0.84
C VAL A 238 21.98 -6.92 -0.47
N SER A 239 21.63 -6.16 -1.49
CA SER A 239 21.49 -6.66 -2.86
C SER A 239 22.43 -5.91 -3.79
N VAL A 240 22.78 -6.54 -4.91
CA VAL A 240 23.36 -5.78 -6.03
C VAL A 240 22.30 -4.78 -6.54
N PRO A 241 22.72 -3.60 -7.03
CA PRO A 241 21.79 -2.62 -7.60
C PRO A 241 20.91 -3.25 -8.68
N LYS A 242 19.61 -2.95 -8.62
CA LYS A 242 18.60 -3.40 -9.59
C LYS A 242 18.49 -4.92 -9.77
N PHE A 243 19.11 -5.71 -8.88
CA PHE A 243 19.32 -7.15 -9.08
C PHE A 243 20.00 -7.49 -10.43
N GLY A 244 20.83 -6.59 -10.95
CA GLY A 244 21.57 -6.79 -12.20
C GLY A 244 20.79 -6.56 -13.50
N ASP A 245 19.51 -6.17 -13.45
CA ASP A 245 18.72 -5.79 -14.63
C ASP A 245 18.46 -4.28 -14.63
N ASP A 246 19.00 -3.57 -15.63
CA ASP A 246 18.89 -2.11 -15.71
C ASP A 246 17.46 -1.56 -15.79
N ASN A 247 16.50 -2.40 -16.17
CA ASN A 247 15.09 -2.05 -16.27
C ASN A 247 14.32 -2.19 -14.94
N ASN A 248 14.92 -2.80 -13.92
CA ASN A 248 14.37 -2.76 -12.56
C ASN A 248 14.61 -1.38 -11.95
N THR A 249 13.58 -0.54 -11.94
CA THR A 249 13.71 0.86 -11.48
C THR A 249 13.50 1.02 -9.98
N VAL A 250 12.88 0.04 -9.31
CA VAL A 250 12.54 0.06 -7.88
C VAL A 250 12.49 -1.38 -7.34
N VAL A 251 12.95 -1.58 -6.10
CA VAL A 251 12.52 -2.73 -5.28
C VAL A 251 11.24 -2.35 -4.56
N PHE A 252 10.13 -3.00 -4.91
CA PHE A 252 8.79 -2.49 -4.64
C PHE A 252 8.22 -2.94 -3.30
N TYR A 253 8.44 -4.20 -2.95
CA TYR A 253 8.02 -4.81 -1.68
C TYR A 253 8.89 -6.02 -1.34
N SER A 254 9.04 -6.34 -0.06
CA SER A 254 9.69 -7.55 0.41
C SER A 254 8.88 -8.23 1.50
N THR A 255 8.99 -9.57 1.59
CA THR A 255 8.42 -10.33 2.71
C THR A 255 9.18 -11.62 3.00
N ALA A 256 9.15 -12.06 4.26
CA ALA A 256 9.71 -13.34 4.66
C ALA A 256 8.78 -14.51 4.29
N PHE A 257 9.33 -15.56 3.69
CA PHE A 257 8.62 -16.82 3.44
C PHE A 257 9.61 -17.99 3.36
N ASN A 258 9.25 -19.14 3.92
CA ASN A 258 10.03 -20.38 3.81
C ASN A 258 11.54 -20.21 4.08
N GLY A 259 11.90 -19.49 5.15
CA GLY A 259 13.30 -19.24 5.54
C GLY A 259 14.08 -18.28 4.62
N HIS A 260 13.42 -17.61 3.68
CA HIS A 260 14.00 -16.64 2.75
C HIS A 260 13.32 -15.28 2.86
N LEU A 261 14.04 -14.22 2.51
CA LEU A 261 13.47 -12.91 2.22
C LEU A 261 13.20 -12.84 0.71
N TYR A 262 11.95 -12.64 0.33
CA TYR A 262 11.54 -12.37 -1.05
C TYR A 262 11.49 -10.87 -1.29
N ALA A 263 11.92 -10.43 -2.46
CA ALA A 263 11.90 -9.03 -2.89
C ALA A 263 11.35 -8.94 -4.32
N SER A 264 10.42 -8.02 -4.52
CA SER A 264 9.80 -7.76 -5.82
C SER A 264 10.34 -6.49 -6.48
N THR A 265 10.32 -6.43 -7.81
CA THR A 265 10.77 -5.26 -8.57
C THR A 265 9.62 -4.57 -9.29
N PHE A 266 9.89 -3.36 -9.78
CA PHE A 266 9.09 -2.70 -10.80
C PHE A 266 9.91 -2.53 -12.08
N ASN A 267 9.33 -2.94 -13.21
CA ASN A 267 9.99 -2.97 -14.51
C ASN A 267 8.96 -2.74 -15.62
N VAL A 268 9.10 -1.61 -16.31
CA VAL A 268 8.16 -1.16 -17.36
C VAL A 268 8.39 -1.80 -18.72
N VAL A 269 9.55 -2.44 -18.91
CA VAL A 269 9.97 -2.98 -20.21
C VAL A 269 9.53 -4.42 -20.35
N SER A 270 9.98 -5.28 -19.43
CA SER A 270 9.74 -6.72 -19.48
C SER A 270 8.72 -7.21 -18.44
N GLY A 271 8.31 -6.36 -17.49
CA GLY A 271 7.47 -6.75 -16.36
C GLY A 271 8.28 -7.12 -15.12
N PHE A 272 7.62 -7.17 -13.97
CA PHE A 272 8.26 -7.35 -12.67
C PHE A 272 9.13 -8.62 -12.59
N GLN A 273 10.02 -8.61 -11.59
CA GLN A 273 10.75 -9.78 -11.13
C GLN A 273 10.51 -10.02 -9.64
N ILE A 274 10.63 -11.26 -9.20
CA ILE A 274 10.68 -11.66 -7.79
C ILE A 274 11.97 -12.41 -7.55
N TRP A 275 12.70 -11.99 -6.52
CA TRP A 275 13.97 -12.54 -6.10
C TRP A 275 13.87 -13.05 -4.67
N LYS A 276 14.67 -14.06 -4.29
CA LYS A 276 14.76 -14.54 -2.91
C LYS A 276 16.20 -14.66 -2.44
N THR A 277 16.43 -14.49 -1.14
CA THR A 277 17.72 -14.73 -0.49
C THR A 277 17.55 -15.41 0.86
N LYS A 278 18.53 -16.19 1.30
CA LYS A 278 18.60 -16.68 2.68
C LYS A 278 18.97 -15.58 3.67
N GLY A 279 19.56 -14.47 3.22
CA GLY A 279 20.02 -13.39 4.09
C GLY A 279 21.18 -13.79 5.01
N GLU A 280 22.05 -14.67 4.54
CA GLU A 280 23.17 -15.26 5.28
C GLU A 280 24.51 -14.92 4.60
N GLY A 281 25.58 -14.88 5.39
CA GLY A 281 26.93 -14.50 4.93
C GLY A 281 27.18 -12.99 4.95
N GLU A 282 28.22 -12.56 4.24
CA GLU A 282 28.52 -11.14 4.06
C GLU A 282 27.73 -10.54 2.89
N PRO A 283 27.10 -9.37 3.06
CA PRO A 283 26.46 -8.65 1.96
C PRO A 283 27.43 -8.24 0.83
N PRO A 284 26.98 -8.11 -0.43
CA PRO A 284 25.61 -8.39 -0.89
C PRO A 284 25.31 -9.89 -0.85
N TYR A 285 24.10 -10.23 -0.41
CA TYR A 285 23.69 -11.63 -0.31
C TYR A 285 23.54 -12.27 -1.68
N GLU A 286 23.55 -13.61 -1.70
CA GLU A 286 23.16 -14.36 -2.88
C GLU A 286 21.63 -14.24 -3.08
N TRP A 287 21.22 -13.71 -4.22
CA TRP A 287 19.82 -13.57 -4.61
C TRP A 287 19.52 -14.44 -5.84
N THR A 288 18.45 -15.22 -5.75
CA THR A 288 17.96 -16.08 -6.83
C THR A 288 16.71 -15.47 -7.45
N ASN A 289 16.66 -15.35 -8.77
CA ASN A 289 15.46 -14.90 -9.49
C ASN A 289 14.45 -16.05 -9.56
N VAL A 290 13.32 -15.88 -8.87
CA VAL A 290 12.24 -16.87 -8.77
C VAL A 290 11.24 -16.71 -9.90
N LEU A 291 10.85 -15.47 -10.18
CA LEU A 291 9.84 -15.16 -11.20
C LEU A 291 10.26 -13.94 -12.01
N ARG A 292 10.03 -13.99 -13.32
CA ARG A 292 10.50 -13.00 -14.29
C ARG A 292 9.44 -12.66 -15.33
N LEU A 293 9.70 -11.63 -16.13
CA LEU A 293 8.87 -11.21 -17.26
C LEU A 293 7.41 -10.91 -16.87
N GLY A 294 7.18 -10.37 -15.67
CA GLY A 294 5.84 -10.13 -15.14
C GLY A 294 4.99 -11.40 -15.06
N ALA A 295 5.59 -12.52 -14.65
CA ALA A 295 5.00 -13.86 -14.72
C ALA A 295 4.51 -14.22 -16.12
N TYR A 296 5.34 -13.90 -17.12
CA TYR A 296 5.08 -14.09 -18.54
C TYR A 296 3.84 -13.33 -19.07
N ARG A 297 3.32 -12.34 -18.33
CA ARG A 297 2.39 -11.32 -18.88
C ARG A 297 3.11 -10.13 -19.50
N GLY A 298 4.43 -10.08 -19.35
CA GLY A 298 5.26 -8.97 -19.79
C GLY A 298 4.92 -7.67 -19.08
N LYS A 299 4.96 -6.57 -19.83
CA LYS A 299 4.75 -5.20 -19.34
C LYS A 299 3.36 -4.94 -18.74
N PHE A 300 2.36 -5.80 -18.96
CA PHE A 300 1.05 -5.68 -18.29
C PHE A 300 1.07 -6.12 -16.83
N ASN A 301 2.20 -6.63 -16.34
CA ASN A 301 2.50 -6.86 -14.95
C ASN A 301 3.79 -6.10 -14.59
N GLN A 302 3.70 -4.78 -14.43
CA GLN A 302 4.89 -3.94 -14.22
C GLN A 302 5.50 -4.09 -12.83
N GLY A 303 4.68 -4.35 -11.81
CA GLY A 303 5.13 -4.47 -10.42
C GLY A 303 4.32 -5.49 -9.63
N VAL A 304 4.95 -6.03 -8.59
CA VAL A 304 4.26 -6.72 -7.50
C VAL A 304 4.19 -5.76 -6.32
N ILE A 305 2.97 -5.44 -5.88
CA ILE A 305 2.72 -4.37 -4.91
C ILE A 305 2.74 -4.90 -3.48
N TRP A 306 2.35 -6.16 -3.31
CA TRP A 306 2.28 -6.83 -2.03
C TRP A 306 2.52 -8.33 -2.20
N MET A 307 3.10 -8.95 -1.17
CA MET A 307 3.23 -10.41 -1.08
C MET A 307 2.80 -10.86 0.32
N CYS A 308 2.11 -12.00 0.42
CA CYS A 308 1.61 -12.53 1.69
C CYS A 308 1.76 -14.05 1.74
N PRO A 309 2.51 -14.58 2.71
CA PRO A 309 2.54 -16.02 2.98
C PRO A 309 1.18 -16.52 3.46
N PHE A 310 0.68 -17.59 2.86
CA PHE A 310 -0.56 -18.25 3.28
C PHE A 310 -0.52 -19.72 2.91
N LYS A 311 -0.84 -20.59 3.88
CA LYS A 311 -0.97 -22.06 3.70
C LYS A 311 0.15 -22.70 2.87
N GLY A 312 1.40 -22.39 3.22
CA GLY A 312 2.58 -23.00 2.60
C GLY A 312 2.95 -22.45 1.22
N ALA A 313 2.34 -21.37 0.77
CA ALA A 313 2.69 -20.66 -0.45
C ALA A 313 2.80 -19.14 -0.21
N LEU A 314 3.42 -18.44 -1.15
CA LEU A 314 3.54 -16.98 -1.17
C LEU A 314 2.62 -16.42 -2.26
N TYR A 315 1.63 -15.63 -1.86
CA TYR A 315 0.73 -14.97 -2.81
C TYR A 315 1.26 -13.59 -3.16
N ALA A 316 1.36 -13.27 -4.44
CA ALA A 316 1.85 -12.01 -4.97
C ALA A 316 0.74 -11.28 -5.75
N CYS A 317 0.48 -10.04 -5.36
CA CYS A 317 -0.45 -9.14 -6.04
C CYS A 317 0.26 -8.27 -7.06
N THR A 318 -0.26 -8.22 -8.30
CA THR A 318 0.32 -7.40 -9.37
C THR A 318 -0.45 -6.10 -9.61
N GLY A 319 0.16 -5.22 -10.41
CA GLY A 319 -0.51 -4.02 -10.92
C GLY A 319 0.31 -3.25 -11.95
N ILE A 320 -0.37 -2.31 -12.63
CA ILE A 320 0.22 -1.36 -13.58
C ILE A 320 0.14 0.03 -12.99
N GLN A 321 1.25 0.78 -13.01
CA GLN A 321 1.29 2.10 -12.40
C GLN A 321 0.20 3.05 -12.92
N ASP A 322 -0.03 4.13 -12.18
CA ASP A 322 -1.08 5.12 -12.46
C ASP A 322 -2.50 4.55 -12.52
N GLY A 323 -2.73 3.48 -11.77
CA GLY A 323 -4.05 2.92 -11.48
C GLY A 323 -4.55 1.96 -12.53
N GLY A 324 -3.66 1.16 -13.13
CA GLY A 324 -4.02 0.23 -14.20
C GLY A 324 -3.64 0.71 -15.60
N TYR A 325 -3.23 1.98 -15.77
CA TYR A 325 -2.80 2.53 -17.06
C TYR A 325 -1.59 3.47 -16.92
N ASP A 326 -0.41 2.97 -17.31
CA ASP A 326 0.82 3.74 -17.37
C ASP A 326 0.78 4.73 -18.53
N ARG A 327 0.43 5.98 -18.21
CA ARG A 327 0.25 7.06 -19.20
C ARG A 327 1.54 7.45 -19.89
N LYS A 328 2.68 7.32 -19.19
CA LYS A 328 3.99 7.72 -19.73
C LYS A 328 4.43 6.75 -20.83
N HIS A 329 4.27 5.45 -20.60
CA HIS A 329 4.72 4.41 -21.53
C HIS A 329 3.58 3.82 -22.38
N LYS A 330 2.34 4.31 -22.19
CA LYS A 330 1.12 3.85 -22.87
C LYS A 330 0.90 2.34 -22.71
N ILE A 331 0.95 1.86 -21.46
CA ILE A 331 0.79 0.45 -21.11
C ILE A 331 -0.51 0.27 -20.32
N GLY A 332 -1.33 -0.69 -20.74
CA GLY A 332 -2.69 -0.90 -20.24
C GLY A 332 -3.74 -0.18 -21.10
N PRO A 333 -4.96 0.04 -20.59
CA PRO A 333 -5.42 -0.36 -19.26
C PRO A 333 -5.41 -1.89 -19.07
N ALA A 334 -5.04 -2.36 -17.89
CA ALA A 334 -5.20 -3.76 -17.49
C ALA A 334 -5.27 -3.90 -15.96
N ALA A 335 -6.10 -4.84 -15.51
CA ALA A 335 -6.31 -5.14 -14.11
C ALA A 335 -5.22 -6.07 -13.55
N GLY A 336 -5.07 -6.05 -12.22
CA GLY A 336 -4.07 -6.83 -11.49
C GLY A 336 -4.36 -8.33 -11.42
N GLU A 337 -3.35 -9.12 -11.06
CA GLU A 337 -3.39 -10.58 -10.98
C GLU A 337 -2.91 -11.08 -9.63
N VAL A 338 -3.36 -12.28 -9.25
CA VAL A 338 -2.85 -13.01 -8.09
C VAL A 338 -2.04 -14.21 -8.56
N ILE A 339 -0.79 -14.28 -8.10
CA ILE A 339 0.14 -15.36 -8.40
C ILE A 339 0.49 -16.06 -7.10
N ARG A 340 0.48 -17.39 -7.09
CA ARG A 340 0.86 -18.22 -5.94
C ARG A 340 2.19 -18.89 -6.21
N ILE A 341 3.18 -18.69 -5.35
CA ILE A 341 4.56 -19.18 -5.51
C ILE A 341 4.87 -20.17 -4.39
N TYR A 342 5.42 -21.32 -4.76
CA TYR A 342 5.74 -22.40 -3.83
C TYR A 342 7.20 -22.40 -3.39
N PRO A 343 7.54 -23.09 -2.29
CA PRO A 343 8.92 -23.26 -1.80
C PRO A 343 9.96 -23.71 -2.83
N ASP A 344 9.53 -24.49 -3.83
CA ASP A 344 10.35 -25.06 -4.90
C ASP A 344 10.44 -24.18 -6.15
N ASP A 345 9.97 -22.92 -6.07
CA ASP A 345 9.92 -21.94 -7.16
C ASP A 345 8.95 -22.28 -8.31
N SER A 346 8.14 -23.33 -8.16
CA SER A 346 6.96 -23.49 -8.99
C SER A 346 5.91 -22.44 -8.62
N TRP A 347 5.02 -22.09 -9.56
CA TRP A 347 3.97 -21.11 -9.31
C TRP A 347 2.69 -21.40 -10.08
N ASP A 348 1.57 -20.95 -9.53
CA ASP A 348 0.26 -20.99 -10.16
C ASP A 348 -0.28 -19.58 -10.40
N LEU A 349 -1.07 -19.46 -11.47
CA LEU A 349 -1.91 -18.29 -11.69
C LEU A 349 -3.20 -18.51 -10.92
N VAL A 350 -3.51 -17.67 -9.94
CA VAL A 350 -4.74 -17.80 -9.13
C VAL A 350 -5.87 -17.00 -9.77
N VAL A 351 -5.62 -15.72 -10.03
CA VAL A 351 -6.55 -14.79 -10.69
C VAL A 351 -5.80 -14.17 -11.86
N GLY A 352 -6.32 -14.28 -13.09
CA GLY A 352 -5.69 -13.62 -14.24
C GLY A 352 -6.03 -14.20 -15.61
N THR A 353 -5.18 -13.96 -16.60
CA THR A 353 -5.37 -14.47 -17.99
C THR A 353 -4.58 -15.76 -18.25
N ALA A 354 -5.17 -16.83 -18.78
CA ALA A 354 -4.41 -18.05 -19.07
C ALA A 354 -3.20 -17.79 -20.01
N ARG A 355 -2.06 -18.44 -19.77
CA ARG A 355 -0.85 -18.28 -20.62
C ARG A 355 0.09 -19.47 -20.58
N LEU A 356 0.81 -19.71 -21.69
CA LEU A 356 1.88 -20.71 -21.76
C LEU A 356 3.18 -20.14 -21.18
N THR A 357 3.87 -20.96 -20.39
CA THR A 357 5.13 -20.59 -19.72
C THR A 357 6.13 -21.75 -19.81
N PRO A 358 7.41 -21.53 -19.49
CA PRO A 358 8.37 -22.63 -19.36
C PRO A 358 8.00 -23.68 -18.30
N GLN A 359 7.14 -23.34 -17.33
CA GLN A 359 6.59 -24.28 -16.35
C GLN A 359 5.22 -24.84 -16.77
N GLY A 360 4.91 -24.83 -18.07
CA GLY A 360 3.65 -25.31 -18.64
C GLY A 360 2.56 -24.24 -18.76
N LEU A 361 1.37 -24.70 -19.15
CA LEU A 361 0.17 -23.84 -19.25
C LEU A 361 -0.28 -23.45 -17.85
N LYS A 362 -0.43 -22.13 -17.62
CA LYS A 362 -0.98 -21.58 -16.38
C LYS A 362 -2.39 -21.09 -16.67
N VAL A 363 -3.37 -21.73 -16.06
CA VAL A 363 -4.80 -21.36 -16.08
C VAL A 363 -5.17 -20.84 -14.69
N PRO A 364 -5.98 -19.78 -14.57
CA PRO A 364 -6.42 -19.26 -13.27
C PRO A 364 -7.10 -20.35 -12.45
N THR A 365 -6.53 -20.71 -11.30
CA THR A 365 -7.09 -21.75 -10.43
C THR A 365 -8.40 -21.35 -9.78
N SER A 366 -8.65 -20.04 -9.63
CA SER A 366 -9.94 -19.53 -9.12
C SER A 366 -11.05 -19.44 -10.16
N GLY A 367 -10.72 -19.59 -11.45
CA GLY A 367 -11.64 -19.31 -12.56
C GLY A 367 -11.88 -17.82 -12.83
N LEU A 368 -11.34 -16.91 -12.02
CA LEU A 368 -11.52 -15.47 -12.17
C LEU A 368 -10.47 -14.84 -13.09
N THR A 369 -10.92 -13.86 -13.89
CA THR A 369 -10.07 -13.05 -14.78
C THR A 369 -9.37 -11.92 -14.00
N PRO A 370 -8.39 -11.21 -14.60
CA PRO A 370 -7.66 -10.15 -13.90
C PRO A 370 -8.60 -9.13 -13.24
N GLY A 371 -8.25 -8.70 -12.02
CA GLY A 371 -9.07 -7.77 -11.25
C GLY A 371 -10.27 -8.39 -10.57
N PHE A 372 -10.30 -9.72 -10.37
CA PHE A 372 -11.49 -10.42 -9.87
C PHE A 372 -12.73 -10.13 -10.73
N ASP A 373 -12.56 -10.25 -12.05
CA ASP A 373 -13.56 -9.91 -13.09
C ASP A 373 -13.98 -8.43 -13.17
N ASN A 374 -13.39 -7.55 -12.35
CA ASN A 374 -13.58 -6.11 -12.46
C ASN A 374 -12.36 -5.47 -13.17
N PHE A 375 -12.60 -4.95 -14.39
CA PHE A 375 -11.61 -4.24 -15.21
C PHE A 375 -11.02 -2.99 -14.52
N PHE A 376 -11.78 -2.37 -13.62
CA PHE A 376 -11.39 -1.17 -12.90
C PHE A 376 -10.44 -1.45 -11.73
N ASN A 377 -10.26 -2.72 -11.33
CA ASN A 377 -9.28 -3.14 -10.33
C ASN A 377 -7.84 -3.10 -10.88
N GLY A 378 -7.32 -1.89 -11.10
CA GLY A 378 -5.99 -1.64 -11.66
C GLY A 378 -4.85 -2.12 -10.75
N TYR A 379 -5.10 -2.23 -9.44
CA TYR A 379 -4.21 -2.84 -8.47
C TYR A 379 -4.92 -3.88 -7.62
N LEU A 380 -4.24 -4.98 -7.35
CA LEU A 380 -4.50 -5.78 -6.16
C LEU A 380 -3.51 -5.28 -5.11
N TRP A 381 -3.97 -4.59 -4.07
CA TRP A 381 -3.10 -3.63 -3.37
C TRP A 381 -2.46 -4.20 -2.11
N GLN A 382 -3.17 -5.04 -1.38
CA GLN A 382 -2.71 -5.55 -0.09
C GLN A 382 -3.38 -6.89 0.22
N MET A 383 -2.67 -7.77 0.92
CA MET A 383 -3.24 -8.96 1.54
C MET A 383 -2.88 -9.11 3.02
N SER A 384 -3.79 -9.68 3.82
CA SER A 384 -3.51 -10.09 5.20
C SER A 384 -4.21 -11.41 5.52
N VAL A 385 -3.55 -12.26 6.28
CA VAL A 385 -4.18 -13.44 6.87
C VAL A 385 -4.86 -13.04 8.18
N HIS A 386 -6.09 -13.51 8.40
CA HIS A 386 -6.83 -13.36 9.64
C HIS A 386 -7.70 -14.60 9.86
N ASP A 387 -7.55 -15.25 11.01
CA ASP A 387 -8.29 -16.47 11.40
C ASP A 387 -8.34 -17.57 10.33
N ASP A 388 -7.17 -17.93 9.75
CA ASP A 388 -7.00 -18.92 8.68
C ASP A 388 -7.60 -18.56 7.30
N TRP A 389 -8.06 -17.32 7.14
CA TRP A 389 -8.50 -16.77 5.85
C TRP A 389 -7.49 -15.75 5.33
N LEU A 390 -7.23 -15.79 4.02
CA LEU A 390 -6.50 -14.75 3.32
C LEU A 390 -7.49 -13.71 2.80
N TYR A 391 -7.28 -12.45 3.17
CA TYR A 391 -8.05 -11.30 2.67
C TYR A 391 -7.20 -10.49 1.70
N LEU A 392 -7.84 -9.93 0.68
CA LEU A 392 -7.20 -9.13 -0.36
C LEU A 392 -8.02 -7.86 -0.61
N GLY A 393 -7.36 -6.71 -0.57
CA GLY A 393 -7.93 -5.42 -0.92
C GLY A 393 -7.48 -4.91 -2.29
N THR A 394 -8.39 -4.32 -3.07
CA THR A 394 -8.10 -3.80 -4.43
C THR A 394 -7.94 -2.28 -4.47
N MET A 395 -7.55 -1.76 -5.63
CA MET A 395 -7.72 -0.35 -6.01
C MET A 395 -8.55 -0.29 -7.28
N ASP A 396 -9.70 0.36 -7.17
CA ASP A 396 -10.67 0.56 -8.23
C ASP A 396 -10.59 2.00 -8.75
N TRP A 397 -10.41 2.17 -10.07
CA TRP A 397 -10.31 3.51 -10.67
C TRP A 397 -11.62 3.99 -11.32
N SER A 398 -12.73 3.24 -11.26
CA SER A 398 -13.99 3.56 -11.95
C SER A 398 -14.50 4.96 -11.60
N VAL A 399 -14.32 5.42 -10.36
CA VAL A 399 -14.73 6.76 -9.91
C VAL A 399 -14.05 7.89 -10.70
N TYR A 400 -12.88 7.65 -11.29
CA TYR A 400 -12.19 8.61 -12.14
C TYR A 400 -12.85 8.78 -13.52
N LEU A 401 -13.76 7.90 -13.93
CA LEU A 401 -14.52 8.02 -15.19
C LEU A 401 -15.28 9.35 -15.27
N ARG A 402 -15.80 9.86 -14.14
CA ARG A 402 -16.47 11.17 -14.06
C ARG A 402 -15.66 12.30 -14.67
N TYR A 403 -14.33 12.21 -14.55
CA TYR A 403 -13.40 13.27 -14.92
C TYR A 403 -12.60 12.95 -16.17
N ALA A 404 -12.72 11.73 -16.70
CA ALA A 404 -11.95 11.25 -17.83
C ALA A 404 -12.44 11.89 -19.15
N LEU A 405 -11.50 12.17 -20.04
CA LEU A 405 -11.75 12.58 -21.43
C LEU A 405 -12.16 11.36 -22.28
N ILE A 406 -13.30 10.76 -21.94
CA ILE A 406 -13.82 9.52 -22.53
C ILE A 406 -14.10 9.68 -24.04
N GLU A 407 -14.40 10.88 -24.50
CA GLU A 407 -14.57 11.21 -25.91
C GLU A 407 -13.37 10.81 -26.78
N ASN A 408 -12.17 10.75 -26.19
CA ASN A 408 -10.93 10.35 -26.87
C ASN A 408 -10.66 8.84 -26.81
N TRP A 409 -11.53 8.06 -26.17
CA TRP A 409 -11.34 6.63 -26.01
C TRP A 409 -11.70 5.86 -27.28
N PRO A 410 -11.08 4.69 -27.52
CA PRO A 410 -11.50 3.76 -28.56
C PRO A 410 -13.00 3.44 -28.47
N PRO A 411 -13.75 3.43 -29.59
CA PRO A 411 -15.20 3.22 -29.58
C PRO A 411 -15.63 1.94 -28.84
N PHE A 412 -14.87 0.85 -28.94
CA PHE A 412 -15.21 -0.39 -28.26
C PHE A 412 -15.17 -0.27 -26.72
N LEU A 413 -14.21 0.50 -26.16
CA LEU A 413 -14.14 0.72 -24.71
C LEU A 413 -15.27 1.65 -24.25
N ARG A 414 -15.62 2.63 -25.06
CA ARG A 414 -16.77 3.50 -24.77
C ARG A 414 -18.08 2.73 -24.77
N ASN A 415 -18.31 1.90 -25.78
CA ASN A 415 -19.50 1.06 -25.87
C ASN A 415 -19.61 0.10 -24.67
N LEU A 416 -18.48 -0.44 -24.20
CA LEU A 416 -18.47 -1.39 -23.09
C LEU A 416 -18.78 -0.73 -21.74
N PHE A 417 -18.35 0.51 -21.51
CA PHE A 417 -18.35 1.12 -20.18
C PHE A 417 -19.10 2.45 -20.05
N VAL A 418 -19.48 3.10 -21.14
CA VAL A 418 -19.93 4.50 -21.08
C VAL A 418 -21.14 4.78 -21.95
N ASP A 419 -21.21 4.22 -23.15
CA ASP A 419 -22.33 4.46 -24.07
C ASP A 419 -23.52 3.50 -23.80
N SER A 420 -23.44 2.68 -22.74
CA SER A 420 -24.54 1.84 -22.24
C SER A 420 -25.61 2.66 -21.50
N GLU A 421 -26.79 2.05 -21.30
CA GLU A 421 -27.90 2.69 -20.57
C GLU A 421 -27.45 3.13 -19.16
N GLY A 422 -27.71 4.40 -18.83
CA GLY A 422 -27.30 5.02 -17.55
C GLY A 422 -25.86 5.55 -17.50
N GLY A 423 -25.04 5.26 -18.50
CA GLY A 423 -23.71 5.85 -18.69
C GLY A 423 -22.72 5.67 -17.53
N VAL A 424 -21.84 6.66 -17.34
CA VAL A 424 -20.76 6.62 -16.33
C VAL A 424 -21.27 6.37 -14.92
N GLU A 425 -22.39 6.99 -14.52
CA GLU A 425 -22.92 6.82 -13.17
C GLU A 425 -23.49 5.42 -12.94
N ALA A 426 -24.05 4.76 -13.97
CA ALA A 426 -24.48 3.36 -13.86
C ALA A 426 -23.29 2.41 -13.67
N VAL A 427 -22.17 2.67 -14.34
CA VAL A 427 -20.93 1.91 -14.12
C VAL A 427 -20.40 2.12 -12.71
N ILE A 428 -20.34 3.36 -12.22
CA ILE A 428 -19.89 3.63 -10.85
C ILE A 428 -20.87 3.06 -9.80
N ALA A 429 -22.17 3.02 -10.09
CA ALA A 429 -23.13 2.39 -9.19
C ALA A 429 -22.92 0.87 -9.08
N LYS A 430 -22.41 0.23 -10.14
CA LYS A 430 -22.20 -1.22 -10.22
C LYS A 430 -20.81 -1.66 -9.75
N GLU A 431 -19.78 -0.94 -10.17
CA GLU A 431 -18.36 -1.30 -10.01
C GLU A 431 -17.60 -0.30 -9.12
N GLY A 432 -18.29 0.71 -8.57
CA GLY A 432 -17.64 1.80 -7.86
C GLY A 432 -17.22 1.47 -6.44
N GLY A 433 -15.93 1.71 -6.18
CA GLY A 433 -15.32 1.53 -4.88
C GLY A 433 -14.40 0.31 -4.89
N CYS A 434 -13.53 0.25 -3.89
CA CYS A 434 -12.62 -0.86 -3.72
C CYS A 434 -13.32 -2.13 -3.27
N ASP A 435 -12.70 -3.25 -3.59
CA ASP A 435 -13.16 -4.57 -3.20
C ASP A 435 -12.32 -5.10 -2.05
N LEU A 436 -12.98 -5.85 -1.17
CA LEU A 436 -12.36 -6.74 -0.21
C LEU A 436 -12.80 -8.15 -0.55
N TRP A 437 -11.84 -9.01 -0.89
CA TRP A 437 -12.05 -10.42 -1.19
C TRP A 437 -11.45 -11.28 -0.09
N LYS A 438 -11.94 -12.52 0.05
CA LYS A 438 -11.37 -13.51 0.96
C LYS A 438 -11.31 -14.89 0.33
N THR A 439 -10.42 -15.73 0.84
CA THR A 439 -10.36 -17.16 0.52
C THR A 439 -9.86 -17.95 1.73
N GLN A 440 -10.38 -19.15 1.91
CA GLN A 440 -9.88 -20.07 2.93
C GLN A 440 -8.77 -20.96 2.40
N ASP A 441 -8.74 -21.29 1.11
CA ASP A 441 -7.84 -22.29 0.55
C ASP A 441 -6.83 -21.72 -0.45
N GLY A 442 -7.09 -20.50 -0.96
CA GLY A 442 -6.28 -19.86 -1.97
C GLY A 442 -6.86 -19.89 -3.37
N ASP A 443 -7.88 -20.72 -3.62
CA ASP A 443 -8.44 -20.99 -4.94
C ASP A 443 -9.91 -20.53 -5.02
N HIS A 444 -10.72 -20.75 -3.99
CA HIS A 444 -12.10 -20.28 -3.95
C HIS A 444 -12.17 -18.92 -3.27
N TRP A 445 -12.47 -17.88 -4.06
CA TRP A 445 -12.52 -16.49 -3.59
C TRP A 445 -13.95 -15.96 -3.53
N GLU A 446 -14.27 -15.30 -2.43
CA GLU A 446 -15.58 -14.72 -2.18
C GLU A 446 -15.44 -13.22 -1.87
N PRO A 447 -16.34 -12.36 -2.39
CA PRO A 447 -16.33 -10.95 -2.05
C PRO A 447 -16.87 -10.75 -0.64
N VAL A 448 -16.14 -9.99 0.17
CA VAL A 448 -16.63 -9.42 1.43
C VAL A 448 -17.37 -8.12 1.14
N THR A 449 -16.85 -7.26 0.28
CA THR A 449 -17.54 -6.08 -0.27
C THR A 449 -16.97 -5.72 -1.63
N ILE A 450 -17.81 -5.19 -2.52
CA ILE A 450 -17.45 -4.69 -3.86
C ILE A 450 -17.93 -3.25 -4.08
N THR A 451 -18.19 -2.52 -2.99
CA THR A 451 -18.83 -1.19 -3.03
C THR A 451 -18.01 -0.14 -2.27
N GLY A 452 -16.77 -0.46 -1.92
CA GLY A 452 -15.92 0.38 -1.08
C GLY A 452 -16.57 0.71 0.27
N PHE A 453 -17.26 -0.23 0.91
CA PHE A 453 -18.08 0.03 2.10
C PHE A 453 -19.14 1.12 1.86
N GLU A 454 -19.94 0.89 0.80
CA GLU A 454 -21.05 1.74 0.38
C GLU A 454 -20.62 3.18 0.11
N ASN A 455 -19.38 3.35 -0.38
CA ASN A 455 -18.78 4.62 -0.73
C ASN A 455 -17.91 4.43 -1.98
N PRO A 456 -18.41 4.79 -3.18
CA PRO A 456 -17.66 4.60 -4.42
C PRO A 456 -16.40 5.47 -4.49
N TYR A 457 -16.26 6.47 -3.62
CA TYR A 457 -15.04 7.27 -3.52
C TYR A 457 -13.93 6.59 -2.71
N ASN A 458 -14.23 5.53 -1.95
CA ASN A 458 -13.22 4.65 -1.37
C ASN A 458 -12.60 3.82 -2.49
N CYS A 459 -11.73 4.44 -3.28
CA CYS A 459 -11.16 3.86 -4.50
C CYS A 459 -10.04 2.85 -4.23
N GLY A 460 -9.68 2.56 -2.97
CA GLY A 460 -8.75 1.47 -2.68
C GLY A 460 -8.65 1.07 -1.23
N ILE A 461 -8.28 -0.18 -0.98
CA ILE A 461 -7.88 -0.69 0.33
C ILE A 461 -6.36 -0.69 0.36
N ARG A 462 -5.77 0.27 1.07
CA ARG A 462 -4.32 0.43 1.09
C ARG A 462 -3.64 -0.41 2.16
N LYS A 463 -4.39 -0.76 3.22
CA LYS A 463 -3.85 -1.55 4.32
C LYS A 463 -4.89 -2.49 4.93
N LEU A 464 -4.47 -3.72 5.15
CA LEU A 464 -5.13 -4.67 6.05
C LEU A 464 -4.14 -5.01 7.17
N LEU A 465 -4.66 -5.17 8.38
CA LEU A 465 -3.87 -5.59 9.52
C LEU A 465 -4.72 -6.51 10.40
N SER A 466 -4.29 -7.76 10.53
CA SER A 466 -4.82 -8.64 11.56
C SER A 466 -4.33 -8.17 12.93
N THR A 467 -5.26 -8.01 13.86
CA THR A 467 -5.00 -7.54 15.22
C THR A 467 -5.77 -8.40 16.23
N PRO A 468 -5.43 -8.34 17.53
CA PRO A 468 -6.22 -9.00 18.57
C PRO A 468 -7.66 -8.49 18.67
N MET A 469 -7.95 -7.26 18.21
CA MET A 469 -9.34 -6.81 18.11
C MET A 469 -10.02 -7.47 16.91
N GLY A 470 -9.40 -7.53 15.74
CA GLY A 470 -9.99 -8.10 14.52
C GLY A 470 -9.20 -7.70 13.28
N LEU A 471 -9.81 -7.82 12.10
CA LEU A 471 -9.19 -7.35 10.86
C LEU A 471 -9.44 -5.85 10.66
N ALA A 472 -8.41 -5.04 10.86
CA ALA A 472 -8.45 -3.61 10.55
C ALA A 472 -8.21 -3.38 9.04
N VAL A 473 -9.03 -2.50 8.45
CA VAL A 473 -9.00 -2.15 7.02
C VAL A 473 -8.88 -0.64 6.89
N GLY A 474 -7.88 -0.18 6.13
CA GLY A 474 -7.65 1.22 5.83
C GLY A 474 -7.90 1.54 4.36
N THR A 475 -8.80 2.48 4.10
CA THR A 475 -9.18 2.87 2.73
C THR A 475 -8.36 4.05 2.20
N VAL A 476 -8.54 4.30 0.91
CA VAL A 476 -8.06 5.45 0.15
C VAL A 476 -9.25 6.14 -0.45
N ASN A 477 -9.38 7.43 -0.19
CA ASN A 477 -10.44 8.27 -0.72
C ASN A 477 -9.96 9.72 -0.81
N PRO A 478 -9.45 10.14 -1.97
CA PRO A 478 -8.92 11.49 -2.17
C PRO A 478 -9.95 12.52 -2.59
N PHE A 479 -11.23 12.18 -2.59
CA PHE A 479 -12.30 13.02 -3.10
C PHE A 479 -12.95 13.87 -1.99
N GLY A 480 -12.17 14.29 -0.99
CA GLY A 480 -12.65 15.05 0.17
C GLY A 480 -11.80 16.29 0.47
N PRO A 481 -12.37 17.31 1.16
CA PRO A 481 -13.73 17.34 1.72
C PRO A 481 -14.81 17.80 0.72
N VAL A 482 -14.43 18.28 -0.46
CA VAL A 482 -15.35 18.70 -1.52
C VAL A 482 -14.92 18.07 -2.84
N VAL A 483 -15.87 17.87 -3.75
CA VAL A 483 -15.66 17.16 -5.01
C VAL A 483 -16.35 17.87 -6.16
N ALA A 484 -15.73 17.85 -7.35
CA ALA A 484 -16.36 18.34 -8.56
C ALA A 484 -17.51 17.41 -8.99
N LYS A 485 -18.68 17.99 -9.22
CA LYS A 485 -19.88 17.31 -9.72
C LYS A 485 -20.48 18.10 -10.88
N GLU A 486 -20.89 17.40 -11.92
CA GLU A 486 -21.58 18.01 -13.05
C GLU A 486 -23.08 18.14 -12.73
N LYS A 487 -23.64 19.33 -12.97
CA LYS A 487 -25.07 19.62 -12.91
C LYS A 487 -25.46 20.49 -14.10
N ASN A 488 -26.42 20.04 -14.88
CA ASN A 488 -26.93 20.77 -16.05
C ASN A 488 -25.81 21.22 -17.03
N GLY A 489 -24.80 20.37 -17.24
CA GLY A 489 -23.65 20.66 -18.12
C GLY A 489 -22.63 21.65 -17.55
N GLN A 490 -22.70 21.98 -16.26
CA GLN A 490 -21.75 22.84 -15.56
C GLN A 490 -21.10 22.10 -14.39
N TRP A 491 -19.83 22.39 -14.13
CA TRP A 491 -19.09 21.82 -13.01
C TRP A 491 -19.18 22.71 -11.78
N GLU A 492 -19.57 22.13 -10.66
CA GLU A 492 -19.56 22.78 -9.35
C GLU A 492 -18.83 21.90 -8.32
N TYR A 493 -18.15 22.53 -7.37
CA TYR A 493 -17.58 21.82 -6.22
C TYR A 493 -18.62 21.75 -5.11
N VAL A 494 -18.97 20.53 -4.71
CA VAL A 494 -19.98 20.26 -3.67
C VAL A 494 -19.35 19.54 -2.47
N PRO A 495 -19.91 19.67 -1.26
CA PRO A 495 -19.48 18.89 -0.11
C PRO A 495 -19.51 17.39 -0.37
N ASN A 496 -18.43 16.69 0.01
CA ASN A 496 -18.36 15.24 0.09
C ASN A 496 -18.14 14.83 1.56
N PRO A 497 -19.21 14.61 2.35
CA PRO A 497 -19.10 14.38 3.79
C PRO A 497 -18.42 13.05 4.15
N ARG A 498 -18.36 12.10 3.21
CA ARG A 498 -17.58 10.86 3.34
C ARG A 498 -16.32 10.87 2.47
N GLY A 499 -15.84 12.05 2.09
CA GLY A 499 -14.54 12.21 1.43
C GLY A 499 -13.40 12.17 2.43
N GLY A 500 -12.35 11.42 2.13
CA GLY A 500 -11.26 11.15 3.07
C GLY A 500 -11.22 9.70 3.52
N ALA A 501 -10.06 9.29 3.99
CA ALA A 501 -9.75 7.90 4.31
C ALA A 501 -10.61 7.37 5.46
N GLU A 502 -10.99 6.10 5.39
CA GLU A 502 -11.82 5.43 6.39
C GLU A 502 -11.05 4.28 7.04
N VAL A 503 -11.39 3.97 8.30
CA VAL A 503 -10.87 2.81 9.03
C VAL A 503 -12.06 1.93 9.40
N TRP A 504 -12.03 0.67 8.97
CA TRP A 504 -13.02 -0.34 9.28
C TRP A 504 -12.41 -1.45 10.12
N LEU A 505 -13.23 -2.07 10.96
CA LEU A 505 -12.84 -3.19 11.79
C LEU A 505 -13.82 -4.34 11.59
N GLY A 506 -13.30 -5.45 11.05
CA GLY A 506 -14.00 -6.72 10.92
C GLY A 506 -13.83 -7.56 12.19
N GLN A 507 -14.95 -7.88 12.83
CA GLN A 507 -15.02 -8.65 14.07
C GLN A 507 -16.30 -9.46 14.09
N THR A 508 -16.23 -10.75 14.44
CA THR A 508 -17.47 -11.46 14.75
C THR A 508 -17.99 -11.08 16.14
N PRO A 509 -19.29 -11.26 16.44
CA PRO A 509 -19.83 -10.99 17.78
C PRO A 509 -19.17 -11.79 18.92
N ALA A 510 -18.53 -12.93 18.62
CA ALA A 510 -17.80 -13.67 19.65
C ALA A 510 -16.41 -13.07 19.88
N ASP A 511 -15.70 -12.66 18.83
CA ASP A 511 -14.36 -12.05 18.95
C ASP A 511 -14.45 -10.76 19.73
N ARG A 512 -15.50 -9.97 19.47
CA ARG A 512 -15.79 -8.76 20.25
C ARG A 512 -15.94 -9.07 21.74
N ARG A 513 -16.78 -10.05 22.10
CA ARG A 513 -16.97 -10.47 23.50
C ARG A 513 -15.69 -11.02 24.13
N ALA A 514 -14.92 -11.80 23.38
CA ALA A 514 -13.65 -12.36 23.85
C ALA A 514 -12.63 -11.25 24.12
N PHE A 515 -12.50 -10.30 23.20
CA PHE A 515 -11.63 -9.14 23.34
C PHE A 515 -12.05 -8.28 24.55
N ASP A 516 -13.33 -7.94 24.66
CA ASP A 516 -13.86 -7.13 25.77
C ASP A 516 -13.56 -7.79 27.14
N ASN A 517 -13.80 -9.10 27.26
CA ASN A 517 -13.53 -9.85 28.49
C ASN A 517 -12.04 -9.92 28.86
N THR A 518 -11.14 -10.01 27.87
CA THR A 518 -9.69 -10.00 28.14
C THR A 518 -9.16 -8.60 28.43
N SER A 519 -9.79 -7.56 27.87
CA SER A 519 -9.43 -6.16 28.09
C SER A 519 -9.91 -5.61 29.43
N ALA A 520 -11.00 -6.13 30.00
CA ALA A 520 -11.50 -5.75 31.33
C ALA A 520 -10.63 -6.29 32.49
N ASN A 521 -9.77 -7.27 32.21
CA ASN A 521 -8.90 -7.93 33.20
C ASN A 521 -7.43 -7.46 33.13
N ARG A 522 -7.12 -6.42 32.37
CA ARG A 522 -5.80 -5.78 32.24
C ARG A 522 -5.95 -4.28 32.46
#